data_AF-A0A453DH38-F1
#
_entry.id   AF-A0A453DH38-F1
#
_cell.length_a   1.000
_cell.length_b   1.000
_cell.length_c   1.000
_cell.angle_alpha   90.00
_cell.angle_beta   90.00
_cell.angle_gamma   90.00
#
_symmetry.space_group_name_H-M   'P 1'
#
loop_
_entity.id
_entity.type
_entity.pdbx_description
1 polymer ?
#
loop_
_entity_poly.entity_id
_entity_poly.type
_entity_poly.pdbx_seq_one_letter_code
_entity_poly.pdbx_strand_id
1 'polypeptide(L)'
;SGGGGAGPSRPQRQLSMGPRNLSRAITMRTEGFSGEEEESELVPSSLAPIVPILRAANAIEDENPRVAYLCRFTAFEKVHKMDPNSSGRGVRQFKTYLLHRLEKDEKETHRKLASTDAREIQRFYEQYCKKYLEGFQDRKP
;
A
#
# COMPACT_ATOMS: atom_id res chain seq x y z
N SER A 1 73.16 -31.46 -11.31
CA SER A 1 72.11 -30.61 -10.74
C SER A 1 70.91 -31.46 -10.37
N GLY A 2 70.30 -31.20 -9.20
CA GLY A 2 69.39 -32.07 -8.43
C GLY A 2 68.25 -32.72 -9.22
N GLY A 3 67.81 -33.94 -8.90
CA GLY A 3 67.15 -34.37 -7.66
C GLY A 3 65.63 -34.37 -7.93
N GLY A 4 64.79 -35.36 -7.67
CA GLY A 4 64.80 -36.63 -6.95
C GLY A 4 63.36 -36.88 -6.44
N GLY A 5 62.81 -38.10 -6.59
CA GLY A 5 61.56 -38.56 -5.95
C GLY A 5 60.34 -38.67 -6.89
N ALA A 6 59.94 -39.87 -7.35
CA ALA A 6 59.17 -40.93 -6.67
C ALA A 6 57.64 -40.64 -6.58
N GLY A 7 56.83 -41.43 -7.30
CA GLY A 7 55.35 -41.47 -7.21
C GLY A 7 54.85 -42.35 -6.05
N PRO A 8 53.67 -43.01 -6.10
CA PRO A 8 52.39 -42.78 -6.82
C PRO A 8 51.16 -42.71 -5.85
N SER A 9 49.91 -42.50 -6.35
CA SER A 9 48.59 -43.05 -5.87
C SER A 9 47.37 -42.10 -5.95
N ARG A 10 46.22 -42.66 -6.40
CA ARG A 10 44.82 -42.13 -6.52
C ARG A 10 44.17 -41.78 -5.14
N PRO A 11 42.86 -41.43 -5.05
CA PRO A 11 42.06 -40.34 -5.66
C PRO A 11 41.28 -39.50 -4.59
N GLN A 12 40.48 -38.53 -5.07
CA GLN A 12 39.24 -37.98 -4.44
C GLN A 12 39.37 -37.04 -3.22
N ARG A 13 39.11 -35.74 -3.46
CA ARG A 13 38.48 -34.85 -2.46
C ARG A 13 37.46 -33.95 -3.15
N GLN A 14 36.20 -34.22 -2.87
CA GLN A 14 35.07 -33.33 -3.14
C GLN A 14 35.33 -31.97 -2.45
N LEU A 15 35.20 -30.88 -3.20
CA LEU A 15 34.96 -29.57 -2.61
C LEU A 15 33.52 -29.19 -2.92
N SER A 16 32.68 -29.51 -1.93
CA SER A 16 31.39 -28.93 -1.57
C SER A 16 30.82 -27.90 -2.54
N MET A 17 29.82 -28.32 -3.32
CA MET A 17 28.78 -27.43 -3.86
C MET A 17 28.00 -26.85 -2.67
N GLY A 18 28.47 -25.74 -2.11
CA GLY A 18 27.67 -24.96 -1.18
C GLY A 18 26.41 -24.48 -1.91
N PRO A 19 25.21 -24.66 -1.34
CA PRO A 19 24.02 -24.09 -1.95
C PRO A 19 24.20 -22.58 -1.94
N ARG A 20 24.42 -22.01 -3.12
CA ARG A 20 24.15 -20.60 -3.36
C ARG A 20 22.67 -20.46 -3.03
N ASN A 21 22.38 -19.88 -1.87
CA ASN A 21 21.08 -19.34 -1.55
C ASN A 21 20.76 -18.31 -2.64
N LEU A 22 20.20 -18.78 -3.75
CA LEU A 22 19.29 -17.98 -4.54
C LEU A 22 18.17 -17.68 -3.56
N SER A 23 18.29 -16.54 -2.87
CA SER A 23 17.17 -15.91 -2.19
C SER A 23 16.03 -15.96 -3.18
N ARG A 24 15.10 -16.88 -2.92
CA ARG A 24 13.89 -17.07 -3.71
C ARG A 24 13.39 -15.67 -4.00
N ALA A 25 13.31 -15.31 -5.27
CA ALA A 25 12.38 -14.28 -5.68
C ALA A 25 11.05 -14.71 -5.07
N ILE A 26 10.67 -14.08 -3.96
CA ILE A 26 9.32 -14.17 -3.43
C ILE A 26 8.52 -13.44 -4.50
N THR A 27 8.10 -14.19 -5.51
CA THR A 27 6.92 -13.82 -6.27
C THR A 27 5.80 -13.97 -5.25
N MET A 28 5.51 -12.89 -4.51
CA MET A 28 4.32 -12.85 -3.67
C MET A 28 3.16 -13.13 -4.61
N ARG A 29 2.59 -14.34 -4.48
CA ARG A 29 1.33 -14.66 -5.11
C ARG A 29 0.30 -13.72 -4.49
N THR A 30 -0.39 -13.01 -5.36
CA THR A 30 -1.48 -12.07 -5.07
C THR A 30 -2.75 -12.81 -4.65
N GLU A 31 -2.61 -13.86 -3.84
CA GLU A 31 -3.71 -14.68 -3.33
C GLU A 31 -3.47 -14.85 -1.83
N GLY A 32 -4.02 -13.94 -1.03
CA GLY A 32 -3.97 -14.06 0.44
C GLY A 32 -3.89 -12.76 1.24
N PHE A 33 -3.90 -11.57 0.62
CA PHE A 33 -3.96 -10.32 1.39
C PHE A 33 -5.42 -9.98 1.74
N SER A 34 -5.92 -10.56 2.83
CA SER A 34 -7.23 -10.23 3.42
C SER A 34 -7.16 -8.87 4.12
N GLY A 35 -7.21 -7.82 3.29
CA GLY A 35 -7.83 -6.50 3.39
C GLY A 35 -8.09 -5.72 4.70
N GLU A 36 -7.86 -6.21 5.91
CA GLU A 36 -8.62 -5.64 7.05
C GLU A 36 -7.78 -5.12 8.23
N GLU A 37 -6.51 -5.51 8.40
CA GLU A 37 -5.77 -5.16 9.64
C GLU A 37 -4.52 -4.29 9.47
N GLU A 38 -4.00 -4.06 8.26
CA GLU A 38 -2.75 -3.32 8.07
C GLU A 38 -2.84 -2.33 6.90
N GLU A 39 -3.38 -1.12 7.11
CA GLU A 39 -3.21 -0.03 6.12
C GLU A 39 -2.41 1.15 6.67
N SER A 40 -2.47 1.41 7.98
CA SER A 40 -1.64 2.44 8.63
C SER A 40 -0.20 1.99 8.89
N GLU A 41 0.05 0.69 9.02
CA GLU A 41 1.41 0.14 9.23
C GLU A 41 2.20 -0.01 7.92
N LEU A 42 1.51 0.12 6.78
CA LEU A 42 2.08 -0.01 5.45
C LEU A 42 2.57 1.30 4.83
N VAL A 43 2.27 2.46 5.42
CA VAL A 43 2.68 3.75 4.84
C VAL A 43 4.15 4.02 5.18
N PRO A 44 5.05 4.09 4.18
CA PRO A 44 6.45 4.47 4.41
C PRO A 44 6.55 5.80 5.15
N SER A 45 7.50 5.94 6.07
CA SER A 45 7.68 7.16 6.88
C SER A 45 7.89 8.43 6.02
N SER A 46 8.54 8.29 4.85
CA SER A 46 8.69 9.37 3.87
C SER A 46 7.37 9.90 3.31
N LEU A 47 6.29 9.15 3.46
CA LEU A 47 4.93 9.46 3.00
C LEU A 47 3.99 9.85 4.15
N ALA A 48 4.51 10.11 5.36
CA ALA A 48 3.70 10.55 6.52
C ALA A 48 2.65 11.66 6.20
N PRO A 49 2.91 12.66 5.33
CA PRO A 49 1.92 13.67 4.93
C PRO A 49 0.63 13.18 4.25
N ILE A 50 0.55 11.91 3.82
CA ILE A 50 -0.68 11.32 3.24
C ILE A 50 -1.53 10.55 4.25
N VAL A 51 -0.96 10.20 5.41
CA VAL A 51 -1.63 9.38 6.43
C VAL A 51 -2.96 9.98 6.89
N PRO A 52 -3.10 11.31 7.11
CA PRO A 52 -4.41 11.88 7.47
C PRO A 52 -5.48 11.66 6.40
N ILE A 53 -5.11 11.64 5.12
CA ILE A 53 -6.05 11.42 4.01
C ILE A 53 -6.53 9.97 4.01
N LEU A 54 -5.62 9.00 4.18
CA LEU A 54 -5.98 7.59 4.26
C LEU A 54 -6.84 7.28 5.50
N ARG A 55 -6.50 7.87 6.65
CA ARG A 55 -7.33 7.76 7.85
C ARG A 55 -8.75 8.29 7.63
N ALA A 56 -8.86 9.45 6.98
CA ALA A 56 -10.16 10.00 6.61
C ALA A 56 -10.93 9.08 5.65
N ALA A 57 -10.26 8.52 4.64
CA ALA A 57 -10.87 7.58 3.69
C ALA A 57 -11.44 6.34 4.41
N ASN A 58 -10.68 5.75 5.33
CA ASN A 58 -11.15 4.58 6.08
C ASN A 58 -12.29 4.92 7.02
N ALA A 59 -12.26 6.09 7.67
CA ALA A 59 -13.32 6.51 8.57
C ALA A 59 -14.68 6.74 7.88
N ILE A 60 -14.68 7.07 6.58
CA ILE A 60 -15.90 7.36 5.82
C ILE A 60 -16.27 6.23 4.85
N GLU A 61 -15.50 5.12 4.82
CA GLU A 61 -15.69 4.02 3.87
C GLU A 61 -17.09 3.42 3.96
N ASP A 62 -17.56 3.16 5.19
CA ASP A 62 -18.91 2.62 5.42
C ASP A 62 -20.02 3.63 5.08
N GLU A 63 -19.79 4.93 5.33
CA GLU A 63 -20.79 5.97 5.10
C GLU A 63 -20.93 6.30 3.62
N ASN A 64 -19.82 6.52 2.91
CA ASN A 64 -19.79 6.77 1.48
C ASN A 64 -18.52 6.16 0.84
N PRO A 65 -18.61 4.91 0.36
CA PRO A 65 -17.48 4.21 -0.27
C PRO A 65 -16.91 4.96 -1.47
N ARG A 66 -17.74 5.70 -2.22
CA ARG A 66 -17.28 6.46 -3.39
C ARG A 66 -16.41 7.64 -2.97
N VAL A 67 -16.77 8.35 -1.90
CA VAL A 67 -15.93 9.44 -1.38
C VAL A 67 -14.64 8.90 -0.75
N ALA A 68 -14.69 7.77 -0.07
CA ALA A 68 -13.49 7.09 0.44
C ALA A 68 -12.50 6.73 -0.69
N TYR A 69 -13.00 6.15 -1.78
CA TYR A 69 -12.22 5.90 -3.00
C TYR A 69 -11.55 7.18 -3.53
N LEU A 70 -12.29 8.28 -3.64
CA LEU A 70 -11.75 9.55 -4.12
C LEU A 70 -10.66 10.12 -3.19
N CYS A 71 -10.82 9.96 -1.88
CA CYS A 71 -9.76 10.31 -0.92
C CYS A 71 -8.49 9.47 -1.11
N ARG A 72 -8.61 8.15 -1.34
CA ARG A 72 -7.47 7.28 -1.66
C ARG A 72 -6.80 7.69 -2.97
N PHE A 73 -7.58 8.06 -3.98
CA PHE A 73 -7.07 8.53 -5.26
C PHE A 73 -6.23 9.81 -5.08
N THR A 74 -6.75 10.79 -4.34
CA THR A 74 -6.00 12.01 -3.98
C THR A 74 -4.73 11.69 -3.19
N ALA A 75 -4.77 10.72 -2.28
CA ALA A 75 -3.57 10.28 -1.56
C ALA A 75 -2.52 9.71 -2.53
N PHE A 76 -2.94 8.88 -3.50
CA PHE A 76 -2.05 8.32 -4.52
C PHE A 76 -1.40 9.41 -5.39
N GLU A 77 -2.17 10.40 -5.85
CA GLU A 77 -1.63 11.56 -6.60
C GLU A 77 -0.58 12.31 -5.78
N LYS A 78 -0.86 12.54 -4.49
CA LYS A 78 0.08 13.20 -3.58
C LYS A 78 1.36 12.37 -3.39
N VAL A 79 1.27 11.05 -3.24
CA VAL A 79 2.44 10.16 -3.20
C VAL A 79 3.24 10.23 -4.49
N HIS A 80 2.58 10.21 -5.65
CA HIS A 80 3.25 10.32 -6.94
C HIS A 80 3.99 11.65 -7.09
N LYS A 81 3.41 12.75 -6.60
CA LYS A 81 4.07 14.07 -6.58
C LYS A 81 5.27 14.12 -5.63
N MET A 82 5.18 13.45 -4.48
CA MET A 82 6.24 13.45 -3.45
C MET A 82 7.46 12.62 -3.85
N ASP A 83 7.25 11.48 -4.50
CA ASP A 83 8.34 10.59 -4.92
C ASP A 83 8.01 9.94 -6.27
N PRO A 84 8.10 10.68 -7.39
CA PRO A 84 7.67 10.20 -8.71
C PRO A 84 8.41 8.93 -9.14
N ASN A 85 9.72 8.87 -8.86
CA ASN A 85 10.58 7.74 -9.21
C ASN A 85 10.52 6.57 -8.22
N SER A 86 9.73 6.68 -7.15
CA SER A 86 9.58 5.63 -6.12
C SER A 86 10.93 5.22 -5.51
N SER A 87 11.76 6.22 -5.23
CA SER A 87 13.13 6.09 -4.71
C SER A 87 13.19 5.84 -3.20
N GLY A 88 12.14 6.23 -2.47
CA GLY A 88 12.03 6.00 -1.03
C GLY A 88 11.85 4.52 -0.69
N ARG A 89 12.42 4.11 0.44
CA ARG A 89 12.28 2.74 0.95
C ARG A 89 10.79 2.38 1.07
N GLY A 90 10.39 1.27 0.45
CA GLY A 90 9.00 0.78 0.48
C GLY A 90 8.00 1.54 -0.38
N VAL A 91 8.36 2.70 -0.96
CA VAL A 91 7.41 3.55 -1.72
C VAL A 91 6.86 2.84 -2.95
N ARG A 92 7.70 2.10 -3.68
CA ARG A 92 7.23 1.34 -4.85
C ARG A 92 6.19 0.29 -4.48
N GLN A 93 6.43 -0.47 -3.41
CA GLN A 93 5.50 -1.49 -2.91
C GLN A 93 4.19 -0.86 -2.47
N PHE A 94 4.27 0.24 -1.70
CA PHE A 94 3.12 1.00 -1.25
C PHE A 94 2.28 1.52 -2.43
N LYS A 95 2.91 2.12 -3.45
CA LYS A 95 2.21 2.59 -4.66
C LYS A 95 1.54 1.44 -5.41
N THR A 96 2.22 0.31 -5.57
CA THR A 96 1.63 -0.86 -6.23
C THR A 96 0.40 -1.36 -5.47
N TYR A 97 0.50 -1.48 -4.15
CA TYR A 97 -0.65 -1.84 -3.30
C TYR A 97 -1.81 -0.86 -3.47
N LEU A 98 -1.54 0.44 -3.30
CA LEU A 98 -2.58 1.47 -3.34
C LEU A 98 -3.23 1.55 -4.73
N LEU A 99 -2.45 1.37 -5.81
CA LEU A 99 -2.98 1.31 -7.17
C LEU A 99 -3.95 0.15 -7.36
N HIS A 100 -3.59 -1.06 -6.92
CA HIS A 100 -4.49 -2.21 -7.01
C HIS A 100 -5.77 -2.03 -6.19
N ARG A 101 -5.67 -1.40 -5.01
CA ARG A 101 -6.86 -1.04 -4.23
C ARG A 101 -7.74 -0.06 -5.01
N LEU A 102 -7.16 0.97 -5.63
CA LEU A 102 -7.91 1.93 -6.45
C LEU A 102 -8.60 1.27 -7.66
N GLU A 103 -7.92 0.37 -8.37
CA GLU A 103 -8.50 -0.36 -9.50
C GLU A 103 -9.69 -1.24 -9.10
N LYS A 104 -9.67 -1.76 -7.87
CA LYS A 104 -10.79 -2.52 -7.29
C LYS A 104 -11.92 -1.59 -6.88
N ASP A 105 -11.61 -0.58 -6.06
CA ASP A 105 -12.58 0.40 -5.55
C ASP A 105 -13.28 1.15 -6.70
N GLU A 106 -12.60 1.42 -7.81
CA GLU A 106 -13.21 2.07 -8.98
C GLU A 106 -14.39 1.27 -9.54
N LYS A 107 -14.31 -0.06 -9.50
CA LYS A 107 -15.35 -0.98 -10.00
C LYS A 107 -16.45 -1.22 -8.98
N GLU A 108 -16.08 -1.30 -7.70
CA GLU A 108 -16.99 -1.67 -6.61
C GLU A 108 -17.75 -0.47 -6.03
N THR A 109 -17.19 0.73 -6.14
CA THR A 109 -17.80 1.95 -5.57
C THR A 109 -18.62 2.70 -6.59
N HIS A 110 -19.81 3.13 -6.17
CA HIS A 110 -20.72 3.90 -7.02
C HIS A 110 -21.20 5.15 -6.28
N ARG A 111 -21.38 6.24 -7.04
CA ARG A 111 -21.97 7.48 -6.56
C ARG A 111 -23.39 7.21 -6.05
N LYS A 112 -23.75 7.75 -4.89
CA LYS A 112 -25.07 7.57 -4.26
C LYS A 112 -25.83 8.89 -4.11
N LEU A 113 -25.13 10.01 -3.97
CA LEU A 113 -25.69 11.32 -3.65
C LEU A 113 -25.81 12.24 -4.88
N ALA A 114 -24.99 12.03 -5.91
CA ALA A 114 -24.94 12.90 -7.07
C ALA A 114 -24.51 12.20 -8.37
N SER A 115 -24.68 12.91 -9.48
CA SER A 115 -24.31 12.45 -10.82
C SER A 115 -22.83 12.67 -11.18
N THR A 116 -22.03 13.33 -10.34
CA THR A 116 -20.59 13.53 -10.58
C THR A 116 -19.82 13.40 -9.28
N ASP A 117 -18.55 12.97 -9.36
CA ASP A 117 -17.71 12.76 -8.18
C ASP A 117 -17.51 14.05 -7.37
N ALA A 118 -17.31 15.18 -8.05
CA ALA A 118 -17.22 16.48 -7.39
C ALA A 118 -18.47 16.83 -6.59
N ARG A 119 -19.67 16.57 -7.13
CA ARG A 119 -20.93 16.81 -6.43
C ARG A 119 -21.19 15.76 -5.35
N GLU A 120 -20.73 14.53 -5.53
CA GLU A 120 -20.80 13.47 -4.51
C GLU A 120 -20.07 13.92 -3.24
N ILE A 121 -18.83 14.41 -3.39
CA ILE A 121 -18.03 14.95 -2.29
C ILE A 121 -18.74 16.14 -1.63
N GLN A 122 -19.26 17.10 -2.42
CA GLN A 122 -19.96 18.27 -1.88
C GLN A 122 -21.18 17.86 -1.05
N ARG A 123 -22.03 16.97 -1.58
CA ARG A 123 -23.23 16.50 -0.89
C ARG A 123 -22.91 15.71 0.36
N PHE A 124 -21.90 14.83 0.30
CA PHE A 124 -21.43 14.09 1.45
C PHE A 124 -20.94 15.04 2.55
N TYR A 125 -20.15 16.06 2.19
CA TYR A 125 -19.65 17.05 3.14
C TYR A 125 -20.76 17.89 3.76
N GLU A 126 -21.76 18.30 2.97
CA GLU A 126 -22.97 18.98 3.49
C GLU A 126 -23.70 18.13 4.54
N GLN A 127 -23.91 16.84 4.26
CA GLN A 127 -24.56 15.90 5.17
C GLN A 127 -23.72 15.67 6.43
N TYR A 128 -22.41 15.47 6.28
CA TYR A 128 -21.48 15.32 7.38
C TYR A 128 -21.51 16.55 8.30
N CYS A 129 -21.42 17.76 7.74
CA CYS A 129 -21.51 19.00 8.52
C CYS A 129 -22.82 19.07 9.32
N LYS A 130 -23.96 18.76 8.71
CA LYS A 130 -25.25 18.77 9.42
C LYS A 130 -25.28 17.79 10.58
N LYS A 131 -24.90 16.53 10.35
CA LYS A 131 -24.84 15.48 11.37
C LYS A 131 -23.99 15.87 12.57
N TYR A 132 -22.80 16.44 12.33
CA TYR A 132 -21.90 16.84 13.40
C TYR A 132 -22.34 18.15 14.08
N LEU A 133 -22.78 19.16 13.34
CA LEU A 133 -23.22 20.44 13.92
C LEU A 133 -24.54 20.32 14.70
N GLU A 134 -25.48 19.49 14.24
CA GLU A 134 -26.72 19.20 14.96
C GLU A 134 -26.43 18.35 16.22
N GLY A 135 -25.53 17.37 16.11
CA GLY A 135 -25.10 16.55 17.27
C GLY A 135 -24.37 17.33 18.37
N PHE A 136 -23.89 18.56 18.10
CA PHE A 136 -23.36 19.47 19.13
C PHE A 136 -24.44 20.23 19.89
N GLN A 137 -25.67 20.37 19.37
CA GLN A 137 -26.74 21.11 20.07
C GLN A 137 -27.44 20.27 21.15
N ASP A 138 -27.43 18.94 21.04
CA ASP A 138 -28.04 18.03 22.03
C ASP A 138 -27.14 17.78 23.26
N ARG A 139 -25.87 18.20 23.22
CA ARG A 139 -24.96 18.15 24.36
C ARG A 139 -24.91 19.50 25.07
N LYS A 140 -26.01 19.87 25.71
CA LYS A 140 -26.00 20.98 26.69
C LYS A 140 -25.53 20.45 28.05
N PRO A 141 -24.61 21.14 28.76
CA PRO A 141 -24.14 20.72 30.09
C PRO A 141 -25.24 20.73 31.15
#